data_AF-A0A3D2IH02-F1
#
_entry.id   AF-A0A3D2IH02-F1
#
_cell.length_a   1.000
_cell.length_b   1.000
_cell.length_c   1.000
_cell.angle_alpha   90.00
_cell.angle_beta   90.00
_cell.angle_gamma   90.00
#
_symmetry.space_group_name_H-M   'P 1'
#
loop_
_entity.id
_entity.type
_entity.pdbx_description
1 polymer ?
#
loop_
_entity_poly.entity_id
_entity_poly.type
_entity_poly.pdbx_seq_one_letter_code
_entity_poly.pdbx_strand_id
1 'polypeptide(L)'
;MANKLSLTASYIAVKFYGLTLNPNIASFFDSFTITFYRNVVCYLPKKLSWNQKALKSRVWRNFFVWWEELLLPGDLMHILSRKYYIEHAILKALNDGYEQLVVLGSGFDHNGMLWASKNIPSFEIDTYSMIDQKKKMLEQA
;
A
#
# COMPACT_ATOMS: atom_id res chain seq x y z
N MET A 1 13.27 -9.97 21.09
CA MET A 1 13.61 -10.22 19.66
C MET A 1 12.92 -9.16 18.82
N ALA A 2 13.64 -8.50 17.92
CA ALA A 2 13.14 -7.33 17.19
C ALA A 2 11.81 -7.62 16.47
N ASN A 3 10.84 -6.71 16.65
CA ASN A 3 9.66 -6.50 15.81
C ASN A 3 10.07 -6.45 14.34
N LYS A 4 10.20 -7.62 13.69
CA LYS A 4 10.57 -7.70 12.28
C LYS A 4 9.31 -7.46 11.46
N LEU A 5 9.16 -6.21 11.04
CA LEU A 5 8.25 -5.78 9.99
C LEU A 5 8.37 -6.76 8.80
N SER A 6 7.25 -7.24 8.27
CA SER A 6 7.26 -8.22 7.18
C SER A 6 8.02 -7.64 5.97
N LEU A 7 9.09 -8.34 5.55
CA LEU A 7 9.91 -7.90 4.42
C LEU A 7 9.08 -7.82 3.14
N THR A 8 8.19 -8.79 2.92
CA THR A 8 7.28 -8.81 1.78
C THR A 8 6.33 -7.63 1.80
N ALA A 9 5.69 -7.34 2.94
CA ALA A 9 4.78 -6.20 3.07
C ALA A 9 5.51 -4.86 2.88
N SER A 10 6.73 -4.74 3.39
CA SER A 10 7.60 -3.58 3.20
C SER A 10 7.93 -3.35 1.73
N TYR A 11 8.29 -4.42 1.03
CA TYR A 11 8.69 -4.36 -0.37
C TYR A 11 7.51 -3.98 -1.26
N ILE A 12 6.34 -4.59 -1.04
CA ILE A 12 5.10 -4.23 -1.73
C ILE A 12 4.75 -2.76 -1.48
N ALA A 13 4.87 -2.25 -0.25
CA ALA A 13 4.60 -0.84 0.05
C ALA A 13 5.55 0.12 -0.69
N VAL A 14 6.84 -0.22 -0.82
CA VAL A 14 7.80 0.56 -1.61
C VAL A 14 7.40 0.58 -3.09
N LYS A 15 6.94 -0.56 -3.65
CA LYS A 15 6.46 -0.61 -5.04
C LYS A 15 5.24 0.28 -5.25
N PHE A 16 4.25 0.21 -4.35
CA PHE A 16 3.08 1.09 -4.41
C PHE A 16 3.47 2.56 -4.33
N TYR A 17 4.41 2.92 -3.46
CA TYR A 17 4.92 4.29 -3.42
C TYR A 17 5.62 4.70 -4.74
N GLY A 18 6.40 3.81 -5.36
CA GLY A 18 6.98 4.06 -6.68
C GLY A 18 5.92 4.31 -7.76
N LEU A 19 4.82 3.55 -7.72
CA LEU A 19 3.68 3.68 -8.62
C LEU A 19 2.94 5.01 -8.43
N THR A 20 2.73 5.46 -7.18
CA THR A 20 2.07 6.74 -6.91
C THR A 20 2.90 7.95 -7.36
N LEU A 21 4.21 7.79 -7.57
CA LEU A 21 5.08 8.82 -8.13
C LEU A 21 5.15 8.82 -9.67
N ASN A 22 4.56 7.81 -10.33
CA ASN A 22 4.51 7.77 -11.79
C ASN A 22 3.30 8.58 -12.29
N PRO A 23 3.49 9.69 -13.05
CA PRO A 23 2.38 10.55 -13.47
C PRO A 23 1.31 9.84 -14.30
N ASN A 24 1.67 8.79 -15.05
CA ASN A 24 0.72 8.03 -15.86
C ASN A 24 -0.14 7.08 -15.03
N ILE A 25 0.30 6.74 -13.81
CA ILE A 25 -0.37 5.76 -12.94
C ILE A 25 -0.99 6.46 -11.72
N ALA A 26 -0.38 7.55 -11.26
CA ALA A 26 -0.82 8.33 -10.11
C ALA A 26 -2.29 8.76 -10.21
N SER A 27 -2.80 9.02 -11.41
CA SER A 27 -4.20 9.38 -11.66
C SER A 27 -5.20 8.28 -11.31
N PHE A 28 -4.77 7.02 -11.17
CA PHE A 28 -5.62 5.90 -10.75
C PHE A 28 -5.71 5.76 -9.23
N PHE A 29 -4.93 6.52 -8.45
CA PHE A 29 -4.96 6.47 -6.99
C PHE A 29 -5.58 7.73 -6.41
N ASP A 30 -6.42 7.56 -5.39
CA ASP A 30 -6.94 8.71 -4.64
C ASP A 30 -5.85 9.37 -3.77
N SER A 31 -6.11 10.61 -3.34
CA SER A 31 -5.17 11.38 -2.53
C SER A 31 -4.86 10.73 -1.17
N PHE A 32 -5.82 9.98 -0.63
CA PHE A 32 -5.66 9.22 0.62
C PHE A 32 -4.63 8.11 0.44
N THR A 33 -4.75 7.33 -0.63
CA THR A 33 -3.87 6.21 -1.00
C THR A 33 -2.45 6.69 -1.23
N ILE A 34 -2.28 7.78 -1.97
CA ILE A 34 -0.97 8.39 -2.21
C ILE A 34 -0.31 8.80 -0.88
N THR A 35 -1.07 9.45 0.00
CA THR A 35 -0.59 9.90 1.31
C THR A 35 -0.25 8.72 2.21
N PHE A 36 -1.10 7.70 2.24
CA PHE A 36 -0.91 6.49 3.02
C PHE A 36 0.40 5.80 2.66
N TYR A 37 0.65 5.49 1.38
CA TYR A 37 1.88 4.80 0.99
C TYR A 37 3.14 5.66 1.17
N ARG A 38 3.03 6.99 1.07
CA ARG A 38 4.11 7.90 1.46
C ARG A 38 4.49 7.70 2.92
N ASN A 39 3.50 7.66 3.81
CA ASN A 39 3.69 7.50 5.25
C ASN A 39 4.25 6.11 5.59
N VAL A 40 3.75 5.06 4.92
CA VAL A 40 4.29 3.69 5.08
C VAL A 40 5.78 3.66 4.80
N VAL A 41 6.22 4.20 3.66
CA VAL A 41 7.65 4.15 3.32
C VAL A 41 8.50 5.01 4.27
N CYS A 42 7.95 6.10 4.83
CA CYS A 42 8.65 6.93 5.83
C CYS A 42 8.91 6.15 7.12
N TYR A 43 7.98 5.26 7.48
CA TYR A 43 8.06 4.41 8.65
C TYR A 43 9.00 3.21 8.48
N LEU A 44 9.27 2.78 7.24
CA LEU A 44 10.13 1.62 6.99
C LEU A 44 11.57 1.85 7.50
N PRO A 45 12.27 0.78 7.95
CA PRO A 45 13.65 0.88 8.42
C PRO A 45 14.57 1.58 7.41
N LYS A 46 15.59 2.31 7.90
CA LYS A 46 16.50 3.14 7.07
C LYS A 46 17.10 2.44 5.84
N LYS A 47 17.35 1.13 5.93
CA LYS A 47 17.87 0.32 4.81
C LYS A 47 16.86 0.17 3.65
N LEU A 48 15.57 0.27 3.93
CA LEU A 48 14.46 0.18 2.97
C LEU A 48 13.90 1.55 2.58
N SER A 49 14.12 2.60 3.40
CA SER A 49 13.65 3.97 3.10
C SER A 49 14.58 4.77 2.18
N TRP A 50 15.81 4.31 1.89
CA TRP A 50 16.65 4.91 0.83
C TRP A 50 15.92 4.99 -0.51
N ASN A 51 15.04 4.00 -0.77
CA ASN A 51 14.16 3.96 -1.92
C ASN A 51 13.31 5.24 -2.08
N GLN A 52 12.99 5.97 -1.01
CA GLN A 52 12.26 7.24 -1.13
C GLN A 52 13.02 8.31 -1.90
N LYS A 53 14.32 8.45 -1.66
CA LYS A 53 15.14 9.45 -2.34
C LYS A 53 15.39 9.02 -3.78
N ALA A 54 15.68 7.74 -3.98
CA ALA A 54 15.88 7.17 -5.31
C ALA A 54 14.63 7.28 -6.19
N LEU A 55 13.45 6.86 -5.71
CA LEU A 55 12.20 6.84 -6.49
C LEU A 55 11.65 8.24 -6.84
N LYS A 56 12.08 9.30 -6.12
CA LYS A 56 11.76 10.68 -6.51
C LYS A 56 12.41 11.07 -7.84
N SER A 57 13.61 10.58 -8.13
CA SER A 57 14.25 10.81 -9.42
C SER A 57 13.56 9.99 -10.51
N ARG A 58 13.15 10.67 -11.59
CA ARG A 58 12.50 10.02 -12.74
C ARG A 58 13.39 8.95 -13.38
N VAL A 59 14.69 9.21 -13.47
CA VAL A 59 15.67 8.28 -14.06
C VAL A 59 15.76 7.00 -13.24
N TRP A 60 15.97 7.15 -11.92
CA TRP A 60 16.05 6.00 -11.02
C TRP A 60 14.74 5.24 -10.95
N ARG A 61 13.59 5.94 -10.87
CA ARG A 61 12.28 5.30 -10.89
C ARG A 61 12.06 4.45 -12.15
N ASN A 62 12.36 5.00 -13.33
CA ASN A 62 12.23 4.26 -14.58
C ASN A 62 13.20 3.07 -14.65
N PHE A 63 14.43 3.24 -14.15
CA PHE A 63 15.39 2.14 -14.04
C PHE A 63 14.86 1.03 -13.13
N PHE A 64 14.33 1.35 -11.95
CA PHE A 64 13.76 0.37 -11.03
C PHE A 64 12.56 -0.38 -11.63
N VAL A 65 11.64 0.34 -12.29
CA VAL A 65 10.50 -0.29 -12.96
C VAL A 65 10.96 -1.22 -14.08
N TRP A 66 11.94 -0.79 -14.89
CA TRP A 66 12.50 -1.64 -15.94
C TRP A 66 13.21 -2.88 -15.37
N TRP A 67 13.99 -2.72 -14.29
CA TRP A 67 14.66 -3.83 -13.61
C TRP A 67 13.67 -4.83 -13.00
N GLU A 68 12.59 -4.32 -12.40
CA GLU A 68 11.47 -5.12 -11.88
C GLU A 68 10.81 -5.94 -12.98
N GLU A 69 10.39 -5.31 -14.08
CA GLU A 69 9.74 -6.02 -15.19
C GLU A 69 10.68 -7.04 -15.86
N LEU A 70 11.99 -6.80 -15.83
CA LEU A 70 12.98 -7.75 -16.33
C LEU A 70 13.09 -9.00 -15.43
N LEU A 71 13.12 -8.81 -14.10
CA LEU A 71 13.32 -9.91 -13.14
C LEU A 71 12.03 -10.64 -12.76
N LEU A 72 10.92 -9.90 -12.73
CA LEU A 72 9.60 -10.35 -12.29
C LEU A 72 8.56 -9.84 -13.28
N PRO A 73 8.57 -10.35 -14.53
CA PRO A 73 7.67 -9.89 -15.58
C PRO A 73 6.22 -10.02 -15.13
N GLY A 74 5.49 -8.91 -15.15
CA GLY A 74 4.07 -8.87 -14.77
C GLY A 74 3.77 -8.77 -13.27
N ASP A 75 4.77 -8.74 -12.37
CA ASP A 75 4.51 -8.58 -10.93
C ASP A 75 3.87 -7.23 -10.61
N LEU A 76 4.36 -6.15 -11.23
CA LEU A 76 3.79 -4.82 -11.06
C LEU A 76 2.33 -4.76 -11.55
N MET A 77 2.06 -5.35 -12.72
CA MET A 77 0.72 -5.44 -13.28
C MET A 77 -0.20 -6.31 -12.42
N HIS A 78 0.31 -7.41 -11.86
CA HIS A 78 -0.42 -8.26 -10.93
C HIS A 78 -0.80 -7.49 -9.65
N ILE A 79 0.12 -6.73 -9.07
CA ILE A 79 -0.13 -5.87 -7.90
C ILE A 79 -1.22 -4.83 -8.21
N LEU A 80 -1.11 -4.13 -9.34
CA LEU A 80 -2.08 -3.14 -9.79
C LEU A 80 -3.46 -3.75 -10.03
N SER A 81 -3.52 -4.85 -10.78
CA SER A 81 -4.77 -5.53 -11.12
C SER A 81 -5.45 -6.10 -9.89
N ARG A 82 -4.69 -6.69 -8.95
CA ARG A 82 -5.21 -7.16 -7.67
C ARG A 82 -5.81 -6.01 -6.87
N LYS A 83 -5.13 -4.86 -6.81
CA LYS A 83 -5.63 -3.70 -6.06
C LYS A 83 -6.91 -3.14 -6.68
N TYR A 84 -6.90 -2.93 -8.00
CA TYR A 84 -8.06 -2.50 -8.78
C TYR A 84 -9.27 -3.42 -8.54
N TYR A 85 -9.06 -4.73 -8.64
CA TYR A 85 -10.12 -5.72 -8.43
C TYR A 85 -10.71 -5.65 -7.02
N ILE A 86 -9.86 -5.58 -5.98
CA ILE A 86 -10.33 -5.51 -4.58
C ILE A 86 -11.13 -4.23 -4.33
N GLU A 87 -10.67 -3.08 -4.83
CA GLU A 87 -11.40 -1.81 -4.67
C GLU A 87 -12.77 -1.85 -5.35
N HIS A 88 -12.85 -2.39 -6.57
CA HIS A 88 -14.11 -2.53 -7.29
C HIS A 88 -15.04 -3.54 -6.62
N ALA A 89 -14.50 -4.62 -6.06
CA ALA A 89 -15.28 -5.60 -5.31
C ALA A 89 -15.87 -4.99 -4.03
N ILE A 90 -15.10 -4.18 -3.29
CA ILE A 90 -15.59 -3.47 -2.11
C ILE A 90 -16.68 -2.48 -2.51
N LEU A 91 -16.43 -1.65 -3.54
CA LEU A 91 -17.43 -0.69 -4.04
C LEU A 91 -18.74 -1.36 -4.44
N LYS A 92 -18.64 -2.49 -5.16
CA LYS A 92 -19.81 -3.27 -5.54
C LYS A 92 -20.57 -3.76 -4.31
N ALA A 93 -19.89 -4.35 -3.32
CA ALA A 93 -20.53 -4.81 -2.09
C ALA A 93 -21.22 -3.64 -1.35
N LEU A 94 -20.57 -2.49 -1.21
CA LEU A 94 -21.20 -1.35 -0.56
C LEU A 94 -22.45 -0.88 -1.32
N ASN A 95 -22.42 -0.89 -2.66
CA ASN A 95 -23.58 -0.57 -3.50
C ASN A 95 -24.70 -1.62 -3.42
N ASP A 96 -24.35 -2.89 -3.19
CA ASP A 96 -25.30 -3.99 -2.98
C ASP A 96 -25.95 -3.95 -1.58
N GLY A 97 -25.61 -2.96 -0.74
CA GLY A 97 -26.20 -2.73 0.58
C GLY A 97 -25.47 -3.37 1.74
N TYR A 98 -24.24 -3.86 1.53
CA TYR A 98 -23.41 -4.32 2.65
C TYR A 98 -22.89 -3.12 3.47
N GLU A 99 -22.98 -3.22 4.80
CA GLU A 99 -22.76 -2.07 5.70
C GLU A 99 -21.43 -2.14 6.47
N GLN A 100 -20.67 -3.23 6.36
CA GLN A 100 -19.45 -3.46 7.13
C GLN A 100 -18.35 -4.10 6.28
N LEU A 101 -17.12 -3.62 6.47
CA LEU A 101 -15.93 -4.17 5.83
C LEU A 101 -15.07 -4.93 6.84
N VAL A 102 -14.61 -6.12 6.49
CA VAL A 102 -13.60 -6.87 7.26
C VAL A 102 -12.42 -7.19 6.36
N VAL A 103 -11.23 -6.69 6.71
CA VAL A 103 -9.98 -6.92 5.97
C VAL A 103 -9.16 -7.96 6.70
N LEU A 104 -9.00 -9.13 6.10
CA LEU A 104 -8.22 -10.25 6.64
C LEU A 104 -6.78 -10.21 6.12
N GLY A 105 -5.80 -10.37 7.01
CA GLY A 105 -4.37 -10.22 6.68
C GLY A 105 -4.04 -8.81 6.21
N SER A 106 -4.48 -7.80 6.97
CA SER A 106 -4.52 -6.42 6.49
C SER A 106 -3.17 -5.81 6.19
N GLY A 107 -2.05 -6.28 6.78
CA GLY A 107 -0.72 -5.79 6.46
C GLY A 107 -0.63 -4.26 6.44
N PHE A 108 -0.16 -3.70 5.33
CA PHE A 108 -0.25 -2.26 5.02
C PHE A 108 -1.31 -1.98 3.94
N ASP A 109 -2.43 -2.71 3.91
CA ASP A 109 -3.59 -2.32 3.11
C ASP A 109 -4.24 -1.06 3.71
N HIS A 110 -4.68 -0.14 2.88
CA HIS A 110 -5.33 1.10 3.29
C HIS A 110 -6.87 1.02 3.27
N ASN A 111 -7.45 -0.04 2.69
CA ASN A 111 -8.90 -0.15 2.45
C ASN A 111 -9.72 0.00 3.74
N GLY A 112 -9.35 -0.70 4.82
CA GLY A 112 -10.07 -0.62 6.09
C GLY A 112 -10.15 0.82 6.62
N MET A 113 -9.04 1.57 6.55
CA MET A 113 -9.02 2.96 6.97
C MET A 113 -9.76 3.90 6.01
N LEU A 114 -9.60 3.69 4.70
CA LEU A 114 -10.24 4.50 3.67
C LEU A 114 -11.76 4.48 3.86
N TRP A 115 -12.34 3.29 4.05
CA TRP A 115 -13.77 3.11 4.21
C TRP A 115 -14.26 3.52 5.60
N ALA A 116 -13.46 3.31 6.65
CA ALA A 116 -13.74 3.90 7.97
C ALA A 116 -13.85 5.43 7.91
N SER A 117 -13.00 6.11 7.14
CA SER A 117 -13.06 7.57 6.96
C SER A 117 -14.34 8.05 6.26
N LYS A 118 -15.04 7.13 5.57
CA LYS A 118 -16.32 7.36 4.88
C LYS A 118 -17.52 6.88 5.71
N ASN A 119 -17.36 6.71 7.02
CA ASN A 119 -18.37 6.21 7.96
C ASN A 119 -18.85 4.77 7.68
N ILE A 120 -18.04 3.94 7.01
CA ILE A 120 -18.31 2.51 6.86
C ILE A 120 -17.56 1.76 7.98
N PRO A 121 -18.27 1.10 8.93
CA PRO A 121 -17.66 0.24 9.93
C PRO A 121 -16.66 -0.72 9.30
N SER A 122 -15.39 -0.62 9.68
CA SER A 122 -14.30 -1.38 9.07
C SER A 122 -13.41 -2.00 10.13
N PHE A 123 -13.20 -3.31 10.03
CA PHE A 123 -12.35 -4.09 10.94
C PHE A 123 -11.16 -4.66 10.18
N GLU A 124 -9.99 -4.62 10.80
CA GLU A 124 -8.78 -5.21 10.26
C GLU A 124 -8.28 -6.31 11.17
N ILE A 125 -8.04 -7.50 10.59
CA ILE A 125 -7.58 -8.68 11.30
C ILE A 125 -6.23 -9.08 10.74
N ASP A 126 -5.21 -9.07 11.59
CA ASP A 126 -3.86 -9.54 11.28
C ASP A 126 -3.19 -10.02 12.59
N THR A 127 -1.98 -10.55 12.46
CA THR A 127 -1.07 -10.79 13.58
C THR A 127 -0.89 -9.54 14.44
N TYR A 128 -0.80 -9.74 15.75
CA TYR A 128 -0.65 -8.64 16.72
C TYR A 128 0.53 -7.71 16.37
N SER A 129 1.66 -8.28 15.95
CA SER A 129 2.85 -7.51 15.55
C SER A 129 2.56 -6.61 14.35
N MET A 130 1.83 -7.08 13.34
CA MET A 130 1.51 -6.28 12.16
C MET A 130 0.54 -5.14 12.49
N ILE A 131 -0.49 -5.42 13.29
CA ILE A 131 -1.42 -4.40 13.77
C ILE A 131 -0.68 -3.33 14.60
N ASP A 132 0.22 -3.73 15.51
CA ASP A 132 1.04 -2.81 16.31
C ASP A 132 1.94 -1.93 15.43
N GLN A 133 2.60 -2.50 14.42
CA GLN A 133 3.43 -1.74 13.47
C GLN A 133 2.59 -0.74 12.66
N LYS A 134 1.42 -1.15 12.15
CA LYS A 134 0.55 -0.26 11.40
C LYS A 134 0.02 0.87 12.28
N LYS A 135 -0.38 0.60 13.52
CA LYS A 135 -0.80 1.65 14.48
C LYS A 135 0.31 2.68 14.72
N LYS A 136 1.53 2.22 15.03
CA LYS A 136 2.70 3.09 15.23
C LYS A 136 3.02 3.94 14.01
N MET A 137 2.89 3.37 12.81
CA MET A 137 3.05 4.11 11.56
C MET A 137 2.03 5.25 11.43
N LEU A 138 0.78 5.00 11.82
CA LEU A 138 -0.30 5.98 11.74
C LEU A 138 -0.19 7.08 12.79
N GLU A 139 0.30 6.77 13.99
CA GLU A 139 0.52 7.76 15.05
C GLU A 139 1.69 8.71 14.76
N GLN A 140 2.61 8.31 13.87
CA GLN A 140 3.78 9.11 13.47
C GLN A 140 3.54 9.95 12.20
N ALA A 141 2.41 9.72 11.52
CA ALA A 141 2.06 10.31 10.23
C ALA A 141 1.30 11.63 10.36
#